data_AF-A0A6I2VW78-F1
#
_entry.id   AF-A0A6I2VW78-F1
#
_cell.length_a   1.000
_cell.length_b   1.000
_cell.length_c   1.000
_cell.angle_alpha   90.00
_cell.angle_beta   90.00
_cell.angle_gamma   90.00
#
_symmetry.space_group_name_H-M   'P 1'
#
loop_
_entity.id
_entity.type
_entity.pdbx_description
1 polymer ?
#
loop_
_entity_poly.entity_id
_entity_poly.type
_entity_poly.pdbx_seq_one_letter_code
_entity_poly.pdbx_strand_id
1 'polypeptide(L)'
;MSLDKKYDAIVVGGGHNGLVAATYLAKAGKKVVLLEAEKELGGATTSVKPFPEFEARLSRYSYLVSLLPDQIVGDLGINFKTLERAIASYTPYSKAGQDGGLLISQNWDDRTAQNFRDVTGSDAEGKAWQQFYGEIALLAERIAPSMLQPLKSAKQLNGEIGLSDTWKYLMERPIGEVIRERFSDDIVRGVVLTDALIGTFASSDDLQANRCFLYHLIGNGTGQWRVPQGGMGALVLELKRVAIEAGVEILLNSRVANIDSDAAGVSVMTEANEKFSARDLLFAGAPQTLAKIRGTAQPTSLEGSQMKMNMLLTKLPRLKSGIDPRLAFAGTFHVNESFSQLETAYHSASAGLIPRDLPLELYCHTLTDPTILSPELAALGYQTLTLFGLHTPASLFDKSPEAAKEAAKEAAIDSLNQYLLDPIESVLAICQDGSLAIETKSPLDLEADIGLPRGNIFHRDLDFPFIDGAAGPAQKWGSETEQPHIYLAGAGARRGGGVSGIAGHNAAMAVLGND
;
A
#
# COMPACT_ATOMS: atom_id res chain seq x y z
N MET A 1 -5.14 -40.98 -12.92
CA MET A 1 -5.64 -40.83 -11.53
C MET A 1 -4.74 -39.81 -10.85
N SER A 2 -5.24 -38.60 -10.57
CA SER A 2 -4.50 -37.62 -9.77
C SER A 2 -4.36 -38.18 -8.36
N LEU A 3 -3.13 -38.40 -7.89
CA LEU A 3 -2.86 -38.74 -6.49
C LEU A 3 -3.30 -37.55 -5.63
N ASP A 4 -4.17 -37.79 -4.65
CA ASP A 4 -4.54 -36.78 -3.65
C ASP A 4 -3.31 -36.46 -2.80
N LYS A 5 -2.80 -35.23 -2.92
CA LYS A 5 -1.60 -34.81 -2.20
C LYS A 5 -2.01 -34.25 -0.83
N LYS A 6 -1.58 -34.91 0.23
CA LYS A 6 -1.87 -34.54 1.62
C LYS A 6 -0.79 -33.65 2.24
N TYR A 7 -1.22 -32.57 2.88
CA TYR A 7 -0.41 -31.57 3.58
C TYR A 7 -0.97 -31.32 4.99
N ASP A 8 -0.23 -30.62 5.83
CA ASP A 8 -0.76 -30.10 7.09
C ASP A 8 -1.51 -28.78 6.85
N ALA A 9 -0.98 -27.93 5.96
CA ALA A 9 -1.61 -26.69 5.57
C ALA A 9 -1.47 -26.39 4.07
N ILE A 10 -2.50 -25.75 3.50
CA ILE A 10 -2.47 -25.18 2.14
C ILE A 10 -2.50 -23.65 2.25
N VAL A 11 -1.60 -22.97 1.55
CA VAL A 11 -1.64 -21.51 1.39
C VAL A 11 -2.07 -21.19 -0.05
N VAL A 12 -3.09 -20.36 -0.22
CA VAL A 12 -3.58 -19.94 -1.54
C VAL A 12 -3.20 -18.48 -1.78
N GLY A 13 -2.35 -18.23 -2.77
CA GLY A 13 -1.80 -16.92 -3.13
C GLY A 13 -0.32 -16.75 -2.72
N GLY A 14 0.53 -16.47 -3.70
CA GLY A 14 1.98 -16.31 -3.60
C GLY A 14 2.45 -14.86 -3.47
N GLY A 15 1.61 -13.97 -2.94
CA GLY A 15 2.00 -12.63 -2.51
C GLY A 15 2.86 -12.65 -1.23
N HIS A 16 3.34 -11.48 -0.81
CA HIS A 16 4.21 -11.34 0.37
C HIS A 16 3.62 -11.96 1.64
N ASN A 17 2.32 -11.73 1.91
CA ASN A 17 1.67 -12.32 3.08
C ASN A 17 1.55 -13.85 3.01
N GLY A 18 1.27 -14.41 1.83
CA GLY A 18 1.18 -15.85 1.64
C GLY A 18 2.51 -16.55 1.87
N LEU A 19 3.59 -15.97 1.34
CA LEU A 19 4.95 -16.46 1.56
C LEU A 19 5.36 -16.38 3.04
N VAL A 20 5.02 -15.29 3.73
CA VAL A 20 5.24 -15.16 5.19
C VAL A 20 4.49 -16.26 5.94
N ALA A 21 3.20 -16.44 5.66
CA ALA A 21 2.37 -17.44 6.35
C ALA A 21 2.90 -18.86 6.15
N ALA A 22 3.21 -19.22 4.89
CA ALA A 22 3.75 -20.53 4.55
C ALA A 22 5.09 -20.81 5.24
N THR A 23 5.97 -19.79 5.30
CA THR A 23 7.29 -19.93 5.92
C THR A 23 7.18 -20.13 7.43
N TYR A 24 6.33 -19.38 8.13
CA TYR A 24 6.11 -19.60 9.57
C TYR A 24 5.60 -21.01 9.89
N LEU A 25 4.62 -21.50 9.14
CA LEU A 25 4.09 -22.85 9.31
C LEU A 25 5.15 -23.92 9.04
N ALA A 26 5.93 -23.77 7.97
CA ALA A 26 7.00 -24.70 7.62
C ALA A 26 8.12 -24.71 8.68
N LYS A 27 8.52 -23.54 9.21
CA LYS A 27 9.48 -23.45 10.33
C LYS A 27 8.96 -24.07 11.62
N ALA A 28 7.65 -24.14 11.81
CA ALA A 28 7.01 -24.87 12.90
C ALA A 28 6.87 -26.39 12.63
N GLY A 29 7.46 -26.90 11.54
CA GLY A 29 7.49 -28.32 11.20
C GLY A 29 6.27 -28.83 10.43
N LYS A 30 5.39 -27.93 9.94
CA LYS A 30 4.24 -28.30 9.11
C LYS A 30 4.68 -28.59 7.67
N LYS A 31 4.07 -29.61 7.06
CA LYS A 31 4.17 -29.84 5.62
C LYS A 31 3.22 -28.88 4.88
N VAL A 32 3.77 -27.91 4.16
CA VAL A 32 3.01 -26.82 3.53
C VAL A 32 3.13 -26.86 2.01
N VAL A 33 2.01 -26.65 1.32
CA VAL A 33 2.00 -26.28 -0.10
C VAL A 33 1.43 -24.88 -0.29
N LEU A 34 2.09 -24.07 -1.12
CA LEU A 34 1.61 -22.78 -1.58
C LEU A 34 1.18 -22.90 -3.04
N LEU A 35 -0.06 -22.48 -3.33
CA LEU A 35 -0.64 -22.46 -4.67
C LEU A 35 -0.73 -21.02 -5.17
N GLU A 36 0.06 -20.68 -6.19
CA GLU A 36 0.03 -19.39 -6.88
C GLU A 36 -0.66 -19.57 -8.24
N ALA A 37 -1.60 -18.68 -8.55
CA ALA A 37 -2.38 -18.74 -9.77
C ALA A 37 -1.54 -18.41 -11.02
N GLU A 38 -0.55 -17.52 -10.87
CA GLU A 38 0.29 -17.03 -11.95
C GLU A 38 1.62 -17.78 -12.08
N LYS A 39 2.36 -17.46 -13.15
CA LYS A 39 3.70 -18.00 -13.43
C LYS A 39 4.80 -17.43 -12.53
N GLU A 40 4.51 -16.40 -11.74
CA GLU A 40 5.46 -15.67 -10.92
C GLU A 40 4.84 -15.34 -9.54
N LEU A 41 5.69 -15.25 -8.52
CA LEU A 41 5.29 -14.87 -7.16
C LEU A 41 5.26 -13.35 -7.00
N GLY A 42 4.62 -12.89 -5.94
CA GLY A 42 4.75 -11.52 -5.43
C GLY A 42 3.51 -10.65 -5.54
N GLY A 43 2.56 -10.96 -6.43
CA GLY A 43 1.34 -10.17 -6.62
C GLY A 43 1.63 -8.67 -6.79
N ALA A 44 1.04 -7.84 -5.91
CA ALA A 44 1.24 -6.38 -5.90
C ALA A 44 2.66 -5.91 -5.50
N THR A 45 3.54 -6.81 -5.05
CA THR A 45 4.92 -6.51 -4.60
C THR A 45 5.99 -6.88 -5.63
N THR A 46 5.61 -6.95 -6.91
CA THR A 46 6.52 -7.28 -8.01
C THR A 46 7.26 -6.07 -8.57
N SER A 47 8.49 -6.31 -9.01
CA SER A 47 9.25 -5.39 -9.87
C SER A 47 9.29 -5.94 -11.29
N VAL A 48 8.92 -5.12 -12.27
CA VAL A 48 8.74 -5.49 -13.67
C VAL A 48 9.51 -4.54 -14.58
N LYS A 49 9.71 -4.94 -15.83
CA LYS A 49 10.14 -4.02 -16.90
C LYS A 49 8.90 -3.56 -17.65
N PRO A 50 8.24 -2.45 -17.26
CA PRO A 50 7.05 -1.98 -17.96
C PRO A 50 7.36 -1.56 -19.39
N PHE A 51 8.62 -1.20 -19.67
CA PHE A 51 9.17 -0.86 -20.98
C PHE A 51 10.25 -1.89 -21.33
N PRO A 52 9.93 -2.97 -22.08
CA PRO A 52 10.80 -4.13 -22.25
C PRO A 52 12.20 -3.83 -22.80
N GLU A 53 12.33 -2.76 -23.59
CA GLU A 53 13.59 -2.32 -24.22
C GLU A 53 14.54 -1.61 -23.24
N PHE A 54 14.04 -1.09 -22.12
CA PHE A 54 14.86 -0.41 -21.12
C PHE A 54 15.16 -1.35 -19.96
N GLU A 55 16.43 -1.47 -19.58
CA GLU A 55 16.86 -2.22 -18.39
C GLU A 55 16.56 -1.45 -17.09
N ALA A 56 15.27 -1.18 -16.86
CA ALA A 56 14.71 -0.50 -15.70
C ALA A 56 13.63 -1.38 -15.07
N ARG A 57 13.83 -1.81 -13.81
CA ARG A 57 12.93 -2.72 -13.08
C ARG A 57 12.13 -1.96 -12.03
N LEU A 58 10.99 -1.41 -12.45
CA LEU A 58 10.13 -0.60 -11.59
C LEU A 58 9.24 -1.48 -10.72
N SER A 59 9.05 -1.10 -9.46
CA SER A 59 8.00 -1.67 -8.61
C SER A 59 6.64 -1.20 -9.14
N ARG A 60 5.78 -2.10 -9.62
CA ARG A 60 4.62 -1.72 -10.45
C ARG A 60 3.44 -1.15 -9.67
N TYR A 61 3.12 -1.76 -8.53
CA TYR A 61 1.91 -1.44 -7.75
C TYR A 61 2.19 -0.99 -6.31
N SER A 62 3.32 -1.40 -5.72
CA SER A 62 3.74 -0.99 -4.37
C SER A 62 5.13 -0.39 -4.48
N TYR A 63 5.40 0.74 -3.81
CA TYR A 63 6.63 1.51 -4.04
C TYR A 63 7.54 1.60 -2.81
N LEU A 64 6.95 1.65 -1.63
CA LEU A 64 7.64 1.86 -0.36
C LEU A 64 7.24 0.79 0.66
N VAL A 65 8.10 0.61 1.68
CA VAL A 65 7.89 -0.32 2.79
C VAL A 65 7.87 0.48 4.10
N SER A 66 6.81 0.29 4.89
CA SER A 66 6.59 0.99 6.16
C SER A 66 6.05 0.04 7.24
N LEU A 67 5.10 -0.82 6.89
CA LEU A 67 4.41 -1.70 7.84
C LEU A 67 5.06 -3.06 8.08
N LEU A 68 6.14 -3.43 7.37
CA LEU A 68 6.83 -4.71 7.54
C LEU A 68 7.56 -4.73 8.90
N PRO A 69 7.13 -5.55 9.88
CA PRO A 69 7.75 -5.54 11.20
C PRO A 69 9.13 -6.18 11.19
N ASP A 70 10.07 -5.59 11.94
CA ASP A 70 11.42 -6.13 12.12
C ASP A 70 11.41 -7.54 12.72
N GLN A 71 10.41 -7.86 13.55
CA GLN A 71 10.22 -9.20 14.08
C GLN A 71 10.00 -10.22 12.96
N ILE A 72 9.19 -9.92 11.93
CA ILE A 72 8.98 -10.85 10.80
C ILE A 72 10.27 -11.04 10.02
N VAL A 73 11.04 -9.96 9.81
CA VAL A 73 12.34 -10.01 9.14
C VAL A 73 13.30 -10.92 9.89
N GLY A 74 13.43 -10.74 11.21
CA GLY A 74 14.30 -11.52 12.08
C GLY A 74 13.87 -12.98 12.21
N ASP A 75 12.60 -13.22 12.51
CA ASP A 75 12.04 -14.57 12.71
C ASP A 75 12.20 -15.43 11.46
N LEU A 76 12.03 -14.86 10.26
CA LEU A 76 12.14 -15.59 9.00
C LEU A 76 13.55 -15.60 8.41
N GLY A 77 14.45 -14.72 8.85
CA GLY A 77 15.80 -14.61 8.29
C GLY A 77 15.82 -13.98 6.90
N ILE A 78 14.96 -12.97 6.68
CA ILE A 78 14.85 -12.24 5.41
C ILE A 78 16.03 -11.29 5.28
N ASN A 79 16.82 -11.39 4.20
CA ASN A 79 17.94 -10.48 3.94
C ASN A 79 17.50 -9.34 3.00
N PHE A 80 16.61 -8.48 3.49
CA PHE A 80 16.02 -7.40 2.71
C PHE A 80 16.36 -6.04 3.31
N LYS A 81 16.95 -5.16 2.51
CA LYS A 81 17.36 -3.82 2.94
C LYS A 81 16.40 -2.77 2.42
N THR A 82 15.99 -1.88 3.33
CA THR A 82 15.30 -0.64 2.99
C THR A 82 16.20 0.56 3.25
N LEU A 83 16.04 1.62 2.47
CA LEU A 83 16.83 2.84 2.51
C LEU A 83 15.94 4.00 2.97
N GLU A 84 16.50 4.86 3.80
CA GLU A 84 15.83 6.08 4.25
C GLU A 84 15.89 7.16 3.18
N ARG A 85 14.85 7.98 3.12
CA ARG A 85 14.79 9.18 2.27
C ARG A 85 15.27 10.37 3.09
N ALA A 86 16.01 11.29 2.46
CA ALA A 86 16.42 12.53 3.14
C ALA A 86 15.29 13.56 3.25
N ILE A 87 14.34 13.51 2.31
CA ILE A 87 13.17 14.38 2.23
C ILE A 87 11.94 13.52 2.50
N ALA A 88 11.05 13.97 3.39
CA ALA A 88 9.77 13.32 3.62
C ALA A 88 8.83 13.64 2.46
N SER A 89 8.66 14.93 2.16
CA SER A 89 7.82 15.38 1.05
C SER A 89 8.18 16.75 0.51
N TYR A 90 7.64 17.03 -0.68
CA TYR A 90 7.60 18.34 -1.28
C TYR A 90 6.24 18.58 -1.94
N THR A 91 5.59 19.70 -1.61
CA THR A 91 4.29 20.09 -2.16
C THR A 91 4.40 21.44 -2.86
N PRO A 92 4.43 21.51 -4.20
CA PRO A 92 4.39 22.75 -4.93
C PRO A 92 3.03 23.44 -4.76
N TYR A 93 3.03 24.76 -4.82
CA TYR A 93 1.81 25.56 -4.83
C TYR A 93 1.99 26.83 -5.66
N SER A 94 0.88 27.45 -6.04
CA SER A 94 0.86 28.81 -6.60
C SER A 94 -0.03 29.69 -5.74
N LYS A 95 0.54 30.71 -5.09
CA LYS A 95 -0.17 31.62 -4.17
C LYS A 95 0.07 33.05 -4.61
N ALA A 96 -1.01 33.78 -4.91
CA ALA A 96 -0.97 35.16 -5.41
C ALA A 96 -0.05 35.37 -6.63
N GLY A 97 -0.01 34.40 -7.55
CA GLY A 97 0.80 34.45 -8.77
C GLY A 97 2.30 34.19 -8.55
N GLN A 98 2.69 33.73 -7.36
CA GLN A 98 4.03 33.26 -7.07
C GLN A 98 4.01 31.75 -6.87
N ASP A 99 4.91 31.06 -7.58
CA ASP A 99 5.11 29.63 -7.43
C ASP A 99 6.12 29.35 -6.32
N GLY A 100 5.79 28.40 -5.45
CA GLY A 100 6.62 27.99 -4.33
C GLY A 100 6.44 26.51 -4.03
N GLY A 101 6.91 26.07 -2.87
CA GLY A 101 6.58 24.75 -2.36
C GLY A 101 6.89 24.60 -0.88
N LEU A 102 6.22 23.65 -0.26
CA LEU A 102 6.45 23.23 1.11
C LEU A 102 7.38 22.02 1.09
N LEU A 103 8.66 22.22 1.37
CA LEU A 103 9.62 21.14 1.58
C LEU A 103 9.64 20.68 3.04
N ILE A 104 9.48 19.38 3.27
CA ILE A 104 9.57 18.75 4.58
C ILE A 104 10.71 17.73 4.56
N SER A 105 11.77 18.01 5.32
CA SER A 105 12.89 17.08 5.51
C SER A 105 12.46 15.89 6.38
N GLN A 106 13.05 14.71 6.15
CA GLN A 106 12.76 13.52 6.96
C GLN A 106 13.03 13.75 8.45
N ASN A 107 14.12 14.46 8.74
CA ASN A 107 14.39 15.00 10.06
C ASN A 107 14.22 16.52 9.98
N TRP A 108 13.42 17.07 10.90
CA TRP A 108 13.12 18.51 10.94
C TRP A 108 14.41 19.34 10.94
N ASP A 109 14.53 20.29 10.02
CA ASP A 109 15.69 21.14 9.84
C ASP A 109 15.31 22.61 9.57
N ASP A 110 16.32 23.48 9.51
CA ASP A 110 16.12 24.92 9.27
C ASP A 110 15.44 25.21 7.93
N ARG A 111 15.65 24.36 6.91
CA ARG A 111 14.99 24.47 5.61
C ARG A 111 13.50 24.24 5.75
N THR A 112 13.10 23.18 6.45
CA THR A 112 11.70 22.88 6.73
C THR A 112 11.06 24.02 7.51
N ALA A 113 11.71 24.49 8.59
CA ALA A 113 11.22 25.61 9.38
C ALA A 113 11.03 26.89 8.54
N GLN A 114 11.97 27.18 7.62
CA GLN A 114 11.84 28.31 6.70
C GLN A 114 10.68 28.14 5.71
N ASN A 115 10.49 26.96 5.13
CA ASN A 115 9.39 26.70 4.19
C ASN A 115 8.03 26.86 4.88
N PHE A 116 7.89 26.42 6.14
CA PHE A 116 6.69 26.70 6.93
C PHE A 116 6.46 28.20 7.13
N ARG A 117 7.50 28.98 7.44
CA ARG A 117 7.38 30.45 7.54
C ARG A 117 6.97 31.09 6.21
N ASP A 118 7.52 30.63 5.10
CA ASP A 118 7.23 31.17 3.77
C ASP A 118 5.77 30.91 3.37
N VAL A 119 5.22 29.73 3.69
CA VAL A 119 3.84 29.36 3.39
C VAL A 119 2.83 30.05 4.31
N THR A 120 3.12 30.07 5.62
CA THR A 120 2.16 30.36 6.69
C THR A 120 2.35 31.73 7.33
N GLY A 121 3.48 32.38 7.06
CA GLY A 121 3.86 33.68 7.62
C GLY A 121 4.41 33.64 9.05
N SER A 122 4.54 32.47 9.69
CA SER A 122 5.08 32.36 11.06
C SER A 122 5.62 30.97 11.38
N ASP A 123 6.22 30.80 12.57
CA ASP A 123 6.64 29.49 13.09
C ASP A 123 5.50 28.68 13.73
N ALA A 124 4.29 29.23 13.83
CA ALA A 124 3.21 28.63 14.61
C ALA A 124 2.81 27.24 14.08
N GLU A 125 2.62 27.11 12.76
CA GLU A 125 2.26 25.83 12.16
C GLU A 125 3.40 24.82 12.19
N GLY A 126 4.66 25.25 12.05
CA GLY A 126 5.80 24.34 12.18
C GLY A 126 5.95 23.77 13.59
N LYS A 127 5.53 24.51 14.64
CA LYS A 127 5.45 23.99 16.01
C LYS A 127 4.28 23.02 16.18
N ALA A 128 3.10 23.36 15.65
CA ALA A 128 1.93 22.49 15.66
C ALA A 128 2.20 21.15 14.94
N TRP A 129 2.93 21.20 13.82
CA TRP A 129 3.37 20.03 13.07
C TRP A 129 4.24 19.10 13.93
N GLN A 130 5.32 19.63 14.51
CA GLN A 130 6.22 18.84 15.35
C GLN A 130 5.50 18.24 16.57
N GLN A 131 4.59 18.98 17.19
CA GLN A 131 3.78 18.45 18.28
C GLN A 131 2.87 17.30 17.81
N PHE A 132 2.10 17.52 16.75
CA PHE A 132 1.14 16.54 16.24
C PHE A 132 1.83 15.23 15.79
N TYR A 133 2.91 15.32 15.01
CA TYR A 133 3.65 14.12 14.60
C TYR A 133 4.47 13.50 15.74
N GLY A 134 4.87 14.26 16.75
CA GLY A 134 5.47 13.72 17.98
C GLY A 134 4.47 12.88 18.80
N GLU A 135 3.23 13.34 18.93
CA GLU A 135 2.13 12.60 19.57
C GLU A 135 1.85 11.27 18.81
N ILE A 136 1.82 11.33 17.47
CA ILE A 136 1.62 10.16 16.62
C ILE A 136 2.79 9.18 16.69
N ALA A 137 4.03 9.66 16.67
CA ALA A 137 5.22 8.82 16.78
C ALA A 137 5.21 8.02 18.10
N LEU A 138 4.83 8.67 19.21
CA LEU A 138 4.72 7.99 20.51
C LEU A 138 3.59 6.94 20.52
N LEU A 139 2.47 7.21 19.83
CA LEU A 139 1.41 6.21 19.65
C LEU A 139 1.91 5.04 18.78
N ALA A 140 2.58 5.32 17.67
CA ALA A 140 3.12 4.32 16.75
C ALA A 140 4.04 3.34 17.49
N GLU A 141 4.97 3.85 18.29
CA GLU A 141 5.88 3.05 19.12
C GLU A 141 5.13 2.08 20.03
N ARG A 142 4.04 2.54 20.67
CA ARG A 142 3.28 1.75 21.65
C ARG A 142 2.29 0.78 21.00
N ILE A 143 1.73 1.12 19.84
CA ILE A 143 0.73 0.28 19.17
C ILE A 143 1.36 -0.78 18.27
N ALA A 144 2.50 -0.52 17.64
CA ALA A 144 3.11 -1.43 16.66
C ALA A 144 3.35 -2.85 17.20
N PRO A 145 3.84 -3.07 18.45
CA PRO A 145 3.99 -4.41 18.99
C PRO A 145 2.68 -5.20 19.06
N SER A 146 1.55 -4.53 19.25
CA SER A 146 0.23 -5.19 19.31
C SER A 146 -0.21 -5.80 17.98
N MET A 147 0.39 -5.38 16.85
CA MET A 147 0.01 -5.84 15.52
C MET A 147 0.31 -7.33 15.27
N LEU A 148 1.30 -7.88 15.99
CA LEU A 148 1.71 -9.28 15.95
C LEU A 148 1.33 -10.07 17.22
N GLN A 149 0.43 -9.52 18.04
CA GLN A 149 -0.08 -10.18 19.25
C GLN A 149 -1.56 -10.58 19.08
N PRO A 150 -2.14 -11.38 19.99
CA PRO A 150 -3.59 -11.55 20.02
C PRO A 150 -4.34 -10.21 20.13
N LEU A 151 -5.47 -10.11 19.44
CA LEU A 151 -6.34 -8.93 19.46
C LEU A 151 -6.79 -8.60 20.89
N LYS A 152 -6.86 -7.31 21.17
CA LYS A 152 -7.36 -6.74 22.43
C LYS A 152 -8.56 -5.85 22.13
N SER A 153 -9.42 -5.63 23.12
CA SER A 153 -10.48 -4.61 22.99
C SER A 153 -9.89 -3.20 22.91
N ALA A 154 -10.61 -2.23 22.33
CA ALA A 154 -10.15 -0.84 22.31
C ALA A 154 -9.83 -0.35 23.71
N LYS A 155 -10.70 -0.69 24.68
CA LYS A 155 -10.52 -0.27 26.08
C LYS A 155 -9.20 -0.78 26.65
N GLN A 156 -8.86 -2.05 26.42
CA GLN A 156 -7.61 -2.64 26.89
C GLN A 156 -6.41 -2.01 26.17
N LEU A 157 -6.45 -1.92 24.85
CA LEU A 157 -5.35 -1.40 24.06
C LEU A 157 -5.08 0.09 24.35
N ASN A 158 -6.13 0.92 24.45
CA ASN A 158 -6.03 2.32 24.86
C ASN A 158 -5.42 2.44 26.26
N GLY A 159 -5.85 1.61 27.21
CA GLY A 159 -5.30 1.60 28.58
C GLY A 159 -3.81 1.25 28.64
N GLU A 160 -3.36 0.32 27.80
CA GLU A 160 -1.94 -0.06 27.69
C GLU A 160 -1.10 1.00 26.97
N ILE A 161 -1.63 1.59 25.90
CA ILE A 161 -0.97 2.68 25.17
C ILE A 161 -0.84 3.92 26.06
N GLY A 162 -1.86 4.24 26.87
CA GLY A 162 -1.80 5.34 27.83
C GLY A 162 -1.72 6.74 27.20
N LEU A 163 -2.26 6.91 25.99
CA LEU A 163 -2.31 8.18 25.24
C LEU A 163 -3.76 8.49 24.85
N SER A 164 -4.64 8.66 25.85
CA SER A 164 -6.09 8.71 25.61
C SER A 164 -6.55 9.87 24.72
N ASP A 165 -5.89 11.02 24.76
CA ASP A 165 -6.23 12.15 23.88
C ASP A 165 -5.86 11.85 22.42
N THR A 166 -4.65 11.33 22.18
CA THR A 166 -4.19 10.88 20.86
C THR A 166 -5.05 9.76 20.31
N TRP A 167 -5.38 8.77 21.15
CA TRP A 167 -6.31 7.70 20.81
C TRP A 167 -7.67 8.25 20.34
N LYS A 168 -8.26 9.16 21.12
CA LYS A 168 -9.58 9.72 20.84
C LYS A 168 -9.62 10.39 19.48
N TYR A 169 -8.66 11.26 19.16
CA TYR A 169 -8.73 11.98 17.89
C TYR A 169 -8.32 11.11 16.69
N LEU A 170 -7.51 10.06 16.87
CA LEU A 170 -7.16 9.15 15.77
C LEU A 170 -8.23 8.09 15.50
N MET A 171 -9.00 7.67 16.50
CA MET A 171 -9.86 6.49 16.38
C MET A 171 -11.35 6.75 16.59
N GLU A 172 -11.72 7.87 17.23
CA GLU A 172 -13.11 8.13 17.65
C GLU A 172 -13.73 9.38 17.00
N ARG A 173 -12.95 10.19 16.30
CA ARG A 173 -13.39 11.42 15.62
C ARG A 173 -12.87 11.44 14.19
N PRO A 174 -13.62 12.00 13.23
CA PRO A 174 -13.10 12.18 11.88
C PRO A 174 -11.79 12.97 11.87
N ILE A 175 -10.78 12.45 11.19
CA ILE A 175 -9.44 13.05 11.18
C ILE A 175 -9.44 14.46 10.57
N GLY A 176 -10.36 14.74 9.63
CA GLY A 176 -10.54 16.08 9.04
C GLY A 176 -10.87 17.15 10.07
N GLU A 177 -11.64 16.84 11.12
CA GLU A 177 -11.91 17.79 12.21
C GLU A 177 -10.62 18.17 12.95
N VAL A 178 -9.81 17.16 13.28
CA VAL A 178 -8.56 17.32 14.02
C VAL A 178 -7.55 18.13 13.22
N ILE A 179 -7.43 17.83 11.93
CA ILE A 179 -6.55 18.55 11.00
C ILE A 179 -6.96 20.03 10.93
N ARG A 180 -8.26 20.33 10.81
CA ARG A 180 -8.76 21.71 10.76
C ARG A 180 -8.59 22.46 12.09
N GLU A 181 -8.65 21.75 13.22
CA GLU A 181 -8.38 22.30 14.56
C GLU A 181 -6.89 22.63 14.78
N ARG A 182 -5.97 21.82 14.23
CA ARG A 182 -4.52 21.91 14.50
C ARG A 182 -3.77 22.82 13.54
N PHE A 183 -4.21 22.88 12.29
CA PHE A 183 -3.55 23.62 11.22
C PHE A 183 -4.51 24.64 10.60
N SER A 184 -4.01 25.75 10.09
CA SER A 184 -4.80 26.85 9.53
C SER A 184 -4.63 27.02 8.02
N ASP A 185 -3.44 26.79 7.49
CA ASP A 185 -3.14 26.85 6.06
C ASP A 185 -3.64 25.58 5.33
N ASP A 186 -4.27 25.79 4.19
CA ASP A 186 -4.93 24.73 3.41
C ASP A 186 -3.94 23.71 2.83
N ILE A 187 -2.72 24.15 2.50
CA ILE A 187 -1.67 23.28 1.97
C ILE A 187 -1.18 22.36 3.10
N VAL A 188 -0.87 22.92 4.27
CA VAL A 188 -0.40 22.13 5.42
C VAL A 188 -1.45 21.11 5.84
N ARG A 189 -2.73 21.51 5.91
CA ARG A 189 -3.84 20.59 6.18
C ARG A 189 -3.92 19.46 5.16
N GLY A 190 -3.72 19.78 3.89
CA GLY A 190 -3.78 18.81 2.79
C GLY A 190 -2.65 17.79 2.84
N VAL A 191 -1.42 18.24 3.11
CA VAL A 191 -0.26 17.34 3.30
C VAL A 191 -0.47 16.39 4.46
N VAL A 192 -1.15 16.79 5.54
CA VAL A 192 -1.54 15.85 6.61
C VAL A 192 -2.67 14.93 6.14
N LEU A 193 -3.68 15.45 5.46
CA LEU A 193 -4.85 14.68 5.05
C LEU A 193 -4.52 13.56 4.05
N THR A 194 -3.54 13.76 3.17
CA THR A 194 -3.22 12.79 2.10
C THR A 194 -2.89 11.39 2.64
N ASP A 195 -2.20 11.31 3.79
CA ASP A 195 -1.89 10.05 4.50
C ASP A 195 -3.16 9.27 4.89
N ALA A 196 -4.32 9.93 4.96
CA ALA A 196 -5.62 9.35 5.28
C ALA A 196 -6.37 8.81 4.05
N LEU A 197 -5.86 9.02 2.83
CA LEU A 197 -6.60 8.79 1.58
C LEU A 197 -5.91 7.81 0.64
N ILE A 198 -4.64 7.43 0.89
CA ILE A 198 -3.90 6.52 0.03
C ILE A 198 -4.55 5.13 -0.02
N GLY A 199 -5.13 4.80 -1.18
CA GLY A 199 -5.88 3.56 -1.43
C GLY A 199 -7.30 3.53 -0.85
N THR A 200 -7.80 4.66 -0.33
CA THR A 200 -9.08 4.75 0.37
C THR A 200 -9.99 5.78 -0.29
N PHE A 201 -11.21 5.38 -0.68
CA PHE A 201 -12.23 6.33 -1.15
C PHE A 201 -13.06 6.85 0.03
N ALA A 202 -12.70 8.01 0.56
CA ALA A 202 -13.36 8.61 1.72
C ALA A 202 -13.25 10.14 1.67
N SER A 203 -14.21 10.83 2.29
CA SER A 203 -14.02 12.23 2.71
C SER A 203 -13.18 12.27 3.98
N SER A 204 -12.54 13.41 4.24
CA SER A 204 -11.89 13.74 5.51
C SER A 204 -12.81 13.62 6.74
N ASP A 205 -14.12 13.66 6.54
CA ASP A 205 -15.14 13.55 7.60
C ASP A 205 -15.61 12.10 7.85
N ASP A 206 -15.12 11.12 7.08
CA ASP A 206 -15.41 9.70 7.28
C ASP A 206 -14.38 9.03 8.20
N LEU A 207 -14.83 8.23 9.17
CA LEU A 207 -13.94 7.41 10.00
C LEU A 207 -13.12 6.37 9.22
N GLN A 208 -13.45 6.11 7.95
CA GLN A 208 -12.60 5.27 7.11
C GLN A 208 -11.25 5.94 6.84
N ALA A 209 -11.21 7.28 6.71
CA ALA A 209 -9.97 8.04 6.54
C ALA A 209 -9.06 7.87 7.75
N ASN A 210 -9.62 7.86 8.97
CA ASN A 210 -8.86 7.58 10.20
C ASN A 210 -8.15 6.22 10.19
N ARG A 211 -8.79 5.18 9.65
CA ARG A 211 -8.20 3.84 9.58
C ARG A 211 -7.01 3.83 8.62
N CYS A 212 -7.16 4.46 7.46
CA CYS A 212 -6.05 4.64 6.52
C CYS A 212 -4.90 5.43 7.17
N PHE A 213 -5.22 6.59 7.76
CA PHE A 213 -4.27 7.47 8.43
C PHE A 213 -3.46 6.75 9.51
N LEU A 214 -4.14 5.94 10.34
CA LEU A 214 -3.49 5.14 11.37
C LEU A 214 -2.47 4.17 10.76
N TYR A 215 -2.87 3.36 9.77
CA TYR A 215 -1.95 2.39 9.15
C TYR A 215 -0.82 3.07 8.40
N HIS A 216 -1.05 4.25 7.84
CA HIS A 216 -0.02 5.02 7.15
C HIS A 216 1.07 5.51 8.11
N LEU A 217 0.70 5.85 9.35
CA LEU A 217 1.59 6.52 10.31
C LEU A 217 2.16 5.63 11.41
N ILE A 218 1.63 4.42 11.63
CA ILE A 218 2.18 3.51 12.65
C ILE A 218 3.31 2.59 12.14
N GLY A 219 3.66 2.69 10.86
CA GLY A 219 4.60 1.82 10.16
C GLY A 219 5.82 1.40 10.99
N ASN A 220 5.89 0.11 11.34
CA ASN A 220 6.98 -0.49 12.13
C ASN A 220 7.36 0.31 13.40
N GLY A 221 6.38 0.97 14.02
CA GLY A 221 6.57 1.80 15.22
C GLY A 221 7.21 3.17 15.00
N THR A 222 7.58 3.51 13.77
CA THR A 222 8.28 4.77 13.42
C THR A 222 7.50 5.66 12.46
N GLY A 223 6.54 5.09 11.71
CA GLY A 223 5.81 5.77 10.65
C GLY A 223 6.63 6.02 9.38
N GLN A 224 7.88 5.55 9.30
CA GLN A 224 8.74 5.84 8.18
C GLN A 224 8.44 4.97 6.94
N TRP A 225 8.23 5.62 5.81
CA TRP A 225 8.17 4.98 4.51
C TRP A 225 9.55 4.95 3.84
N ARG A 226 10.09 3.74 3.69
CA ARG A 226 11.46 3.48 3.21
C ARG A 226 11.47 2.87 1.82
N VAL A 227 12.53 3.18 1.06
CA VAL A 227 12.72 2.69 -0.32
C VAL A 227 13.32 1.28 -0.29
N PRO A 228 12.72 0.30 -0.96
CA PRO A 228 13.26 -1.06 -1.01
C PRO A 228 14.48 -1.12 -1.95
N GLN A 229 15.65 -1.51 -1.45
CA GLN A 229 16.83 -1.62 -2.31
C GLN A 229 16.65 -2.73 -3.35
N GLY A 230 16.84 -2.41 -4.62
CA GLY A 230 16.58 -3.30 -5.76
C GLY A 230 15.10 -3.40 -6.15
N GLY A 231 14.24 -2.54 -5.59
CA GLY A 231 12.80 -2.56 -5.84
C GLY A 231 12.05 -3.58 -4.99
N MET A 232 10.71 -3.55 -5.06
CA MET A 232 9.84 -4.46 -4.31
C MET A 232 10.09 -5.94 -4.64
N GLY A 233 10.51 -6.26 -5.87
CA GLY A 233 10.87 -7.62 -6.27
C GLY A 233 11.99 -8.23 -5.42
N ALA A 234 12.88 -7.42 -4.83
CA ALA A 234 13.92 -7.93 -3.93
C ALA A 234 13.32 -8.57 -2.66
N LEU A 235 12.24 -8.02 -2.11
CA LEU A 235 11.52 -8.62 -0.98
C LEU A 235 10.93 -9.97 -1.37
N VAL A 236 10.30 -10.07 -2.55
CA VAL A 236 9.68 -11.31 -3.03
C VAL A 236 10.72 -12.40 -3.24
N LEU A 237 11.90 -12.04 -3.78
CA LEU A 237 13.00 -12.98 -3.96
C LEU A 237 13.50 -13.54 -2.62
N GLU A 238 13.66 -12.69 -1.60
CA GLU A 238 14.05 -13.14 -0.26
C GLU A 238 12.97 -13.97 0.42
N LEU A 239 11.70 -13.58 0.32
CA LEU A 239 10.58 -14.36 0.84
C LEU A 239 10.50 -15.74 0.18
N LYS A 240 10.71 -15.82 -1.14
CA LYS A 240 10.80 -17.09 -1.87
C LYS A 240 11.97 -17.93 -1.35
N ARG A 241 13.15 -17.33 -1.14
CA ARG A 241 14.34 -18.02 -0.63
C ARG A 241 14.07 -18.67 0.72
N VAL A 242 13.58 -17.89 1.70
CA VAL A 242 13.33 -18.40 3.05
C VAL A 242 12.19 -19.43 3.08
N ALA A 243 11.18 -19.30 2.22
CA ALA A 243 10.11 -20.29 2.11
C ALA A 243 10.63 -21.65 1.60
N ILE A 244 11.47 -21.65 0.55
CA ILE A 244 12.07 -22.86 0.00
C ILE A 244 13.03 -23.50 1.02
N GLU A 245 13.87 -22.70 1.69
CA GLU A 245 14.77 -23.19 2.74
C GLU A 245 14.02 -23.79 3.93
N ALA A 246 12.84 -23.25 4.28
CA ALA A 246 11.97 -23.81 5.30
C ALA A 246 11.23 -25.09 4.86
N GLY A 247 11.26 -25.45 3.56
CA GLY A 247 10.65 -26.66 3.02
C GLY A 247 9.23 -26.47 2.47
N VAL A 248 8.81 -25.25 2.16
CA VAL A 248 7.52 -24.99 1.50
C VAL A 248 7.55 -25.51 0.05
N GLU A 249 6.57 -26.34 -0.33
CA GLU A 249 6.35 -26.69 -1.73
C GLU A 249 5.58 -25.54 -2.42
N ILE A 250 6.18 -24.92 -3.42
CA ILE A 250 5.55 -23.81 -4.15
C ILE A 250 5.15 -24.29 -5.54
N LEU A 251 3.85 -24.21 -5.85
CA LEU A 251 3.29 -24.55 -7.15
C LEU A 251 2.76 -23.28 -7.82
N LEU A 252 3.29 -23.01 -9.01
CA LEU A 252 2.93 -21.88 -9.87
C LEU A 252 1.94 -22.35 -10.94
N ASN A 253 1.16 -21.44 -11.54
CA ASN A 253 0.09 -21.78 -12.47
C ASN A 253 -0.96 -22.72 -11.88
N SER A 254 -1.16 -22.66 -10.56
CA SER A 254 -2.07 -23.51 -9.78
C SER A 254 -3.30 -22.72 -9.34
N ARG A 255 -3.99 -22.11 -10.31
CA ARG A 255 -5.22 -21.33 -10.05
C ARG A 255 -6.27 -22.21 -9.40
N VAL A 256 -6.72 -21.81 -8.20
CA VAL A 256 -7.71 -22.54 -7.42
C VAL A 256 -9.11 -22.27 -7.96
N ALA A 257 -9.85 -23.34 -8.26
CA ALA A 257 -11.20 -23.30 -8.80
C ALA A 257 -12.28 -23.54 -7.73
N ASN A 258 -12.00 -24.41 -6.75
CA ASN A 258 -12.93 -24.71 -5.66
C ASN A 258 -12.17 -24.99 -4.34
N ILE A 259 -12.79 -24.59 -3.22
CA ILE A 259 -12.34 -24.85 -1.86
C ILE A 259 -13.52 -25.36 -1.04
N ASP A 260 -13.43 -26.59 -0.56
CA ASP A 260 -14.38 -27.20 0.36
C ASP A 260 -13.75 -27.38 1.74
N SER A 261 -14.56 -27.29 2.80
CA SER A 261 -14.10 -27.42 4.19
C SER A 261 -15.17 -28.07 5.07
N ASP A 262 -14.77 -28.99 5.93
CA ASP A 262 -15.61 -29.60 6.95
C ASP A 262 -14.84 -29.73 8.29
N ALA A 263 -15.35 -30.50 9.24
CA ALA A 263 -14.69 -30.69 10.54
C ALA A 263 -13.40 -31.53 10.47
N ALA A 264 -13.12 -32.20 9.35
CA ALA A 264 -11.93 -33.02 9.14
C ALA A 264 -10.79 -32.26 8.44
N GLY A 265 -11.10 -31.16 7.76
CA GLY A 265 -10.12 -30.27 7.15
C GLY A 265 -10.63 -29.61 5.87
N VAL A 266 -9.71 -29.39 4.93
CA VAL A 266 -9.95 -28.68 3.67
C VAL A 266 -9.58 -29.53 2.46
N SER A 267 -10.32 -29.33 1.36
CA SER A 267 -10.01 -29.87 0.04
C SER A 267 -9.99 -28.75 -0.98
N VAL A 268 -8.94 -28.70 -1.80
CA VAL A 268 -8.74 -27.68 -2.83
C VAL A 268 -8.61 -28.36 -4.19
N MET A 269 -9.32 -27.80 -5.18
CA MET A 269 -9.22 -28.22 -6.58
C MET A 269 -8.74 -27.06 -7.44
N THR A 270 -7.72 -27.28 -8.26
CA THR A 270 -7.26 -26.29 -9.25
C THR A 270 -8.05 -26.36 -10.55
N GLU A 271 -7.97 -25.33 -11.39
CA GLU A 271 -8.56 -25.35 -12.74
C GLU A 271 -7.98 -26.46 -13.63
N ALA A 272 -6.75 -26.90 -13.34
CA ALA A 272 -6.11 -28.06 -13.97
C ALA A 272 -6.60 -29.41 -13.42
N ASN A 273 -7.61 -29.42 -12.53
CA ASN A 273 -8.17 -30.58 -11.84
C ASN A 273 -7.19 -31.33 -10.94
N GLU A 274 -6.11 -30.67 -10.48
CA GLU A 274 -5.28 -31.21 -9.40
C GLU A 274 -6.01 -31.06 -8.06
N LYS A 275 -5.84 -32.05 -7.18
CA LYS A 275 -6.50 -32.11 -5.88
C LYS A 275 -5.49 -32.10 -4.74
N PHE A 276 -5.76 -31.27 -3.75
CA PHE A 276 -4.96 -31.10 -2.55
C PHE A 276 -5.85 -31.19 -1.32
N SER A 277 -5.36 -31.87 -0.28
CA SER A 277 -6.05 -31.98 1.01
C SER A 277 -5.13 -31.57 2.14
N ALA A 278 -5.68 -30.86 3.13
CA ALA A 278 -4.94 -30.44 4.32
C ALA A 278 -5.85 -30.31 5.54
N ARG A 279 -5.25 -30.14 6.72
CA ARG A 279 -6.02 -29.81 7.93
C ARG A 279 -6.52 -28.38 7.85
N ASP A 280 -5.64 -27.43 7.54
CA ASP A 280 -5.95 -25.99 7.53
C ASP A 280 -5.62 -25.31 6.18
N LEU A 281 -6.34 -24.23 5.88
CA LEU A 281 -6.12 -23.38 4.70
C LEU A 281 -5.93 -21.93 5.10
N LEU A 282 -4.89 -21.30 4.57
CA LEU A 282 -4.64 -19.87 4.70
C LEU A 282 -4.84 -19.21 3.33
N PHE A 283 -5.88 -18.38 3.22
CA PHE A 283 -6.19 -17.68 1.97
C PHE A 283 -5.52 -16.31 1.95
N ALA A 284 -4.46 -16.16 1.16
CA ALA A 284 -3.67 -14.94 1.01
C ALA A 284 -4.16 -14.01 -0.11
N GLY A 285 -5.42 -14.17 -0.55
CA GLY A 285 -6.11 -13.28 -1.48
C GLY A 285 -7.16 -12.40 -0.79
N ALA A 286 -8.07 -11.82 -1.59
CA ALA A 286 -9.17 -11.03 -1.06
C ALA A 286 -10.33 -11.92 -0.54
N PRO A 287 -10.99 -11.56 0.57
CA PRO A 287 -12.14 -12.32 1.09
C PRO A 287 -13.28 -12.53 0.09
N GLN A 288 -13.49 -11.60 -0.83
CA GLN A 288 -14.47 -11.68 -1.92
C GLN A 288 -14.10 -12.77 -2.93
N THR A 289 -12.81 -12.91 -3.24
CA THR A 289 -12.29 -13.98 -4.11
C THR A 289 -12.48 -15.35 -3.44
N LEU A 290 -12.20 -15.46 -2.14
CA LEU A 290 -12.49 -16.68 -1.37
C LEU A 290 -13.97 -17.03 -1.41
N ALA A 291 -14.85 -16.06 -1.14
CA ALA A 291 -16.29 -16.27 -1.17
C ALA A 291 -16.78 -16.72 -2.55
N LYS A 292 -16.24 -16.14 -3.64
CA LYS A 292 -16.54 -16.53 -5.01
C LYS A 292 -16.11 -17.97 -5.31
N ILE A 293 -14.89 -18.36 -4.94
CA ILE A 293 -14.37 -19.73 -5.13
C ILE A 293 -15.23 -20.76 -4.38
N ARG A 294 -15.75 -20.39 -3.20
CA ARG A 294 -16.60 -21.26 -2.37
C ARG A 294 -18.09 -21.20 -2.70
N GLY A 295 -18.52 -20.34 -3.62
CA GLY A 295 -19.93 -20.12 -3.92
C GLY A 295 -20.76 -19.56 -2.75
N THR A 296 -20.13 -18.80 -1.84
CA THR A 296 -20.80 -18.15 -0.71
C THR A 296 -21.07 -16.66 -0.98
N ALA A 297 -21.88 -16.02 -0.12
CA ALA A 297 -22.11 -14.58 -0.19
C ALA A 297 -20.78 -13.80 -0.07
N GLN A 298 -20.54 -12.88 -1.01
CA GLN A 298 -19.34 -12.04 -0.99
C GLN A 298 -19.50 -10.93 0.05
N PRO A 299 -18.46 -10.68 0.89
CA PRO A 299 -18.50 -9.55 1.82
C PRO A 299 -18.50 -8.23 1.05
N THR A 300 -19.25 -7.26 1.55
CA THR A 300 -19.24 -5.88 1.04
C THR A 300 -17.90 -5.23 1.35
N SER A 301 -17.43 -4.35 0.45
CA SER A 301 -16.21 -3.58 0.63
C SER A 301 -16.26 -2.31 -0.21
N LEU A 302 -15.51 -1.31 0.21
CA LEU A 302 -15.16 -0.19 -0.66
C LEU A 302 -14.35 -0.68 -1.87
N GLU A 303 -14.53 0.01 -2.99
CA GLU A 303 -13.70 -0.17 -4.19
C GLU A 303 -12.34 0.52 -4.03
N GLY A 304 -11.36 0.09 -4.83
CA GLY A 304 -10.09 0.79 -4.94
C GLY A 304 -10.31 2.16 -5.60
N SER A 305 -9.52 3.13 -5.15
CA SER A 305 -9.71 4.55 -5.47
C SER A 305 -8.51 5.21 -6.11
N GLN A 306 -7.61 4.41 -6.68
CA GLN A 306 -6.36 4.90 -7.22
C GLN A 306 -6.05 4.34 -8.59
N MET A 307 -5.80 5.25 -9.51
CA MET A 307 -5.09 4.95 -10.72
C MET A 307 -3.59 5.01 -10.44
N LYS A 308 -2.81 4.25 -11.23
CA LYS A 308 -1.37 4.18 -11.09
C LYS A 308 -0.69 4.49 -12.40
N MET A 309 0.43 5.18 -12.33
CA MET A 309 1.27 5.41 -13.49
C MET A 309 2.72 5.09 -13.18
N ASN A 310 3.39 4.39 -14.10
CA ASN A 310 4.83 4.13 -14.05
C ASN A 310 5.47 4.85 -15.23
N MET A 311 6.54 5.60 -14.98
CA MET A 311 7.22 6.43 -15.97
C MET A 311 8.72 6.20 -15.93
N LEU A 312 9.36 6.18 -17.11
CA LEU A 312 10.81 6.25 -17.23
C LEU A 312 11.18 7.59 -17.87
N LEU A 313 12.02 8.34 -17.17
CA LEU A 313 12.45 9.67 -17.56
C LEU A 313 13.92 9.63 -17.98
N THR A 314 14.27 10.43 -18.98
CA THR A 314 15.66 10.68 -19.39
C THR A 314 16.38 11.66 -18.45
N LYS A 315 15.62 12.51 -17.73
CA LYS A 315 16.08 13.45 -16.71
C LYS A 315 14.90 13.91 -15.84
N LEU A 316 15.16 14.48 -14.66
CA LEU A 316 14.10 15.11 -13.86
C LEU A 316 13.62 16.42 -14.52
N PRO A 317 12.30 16.71 -14.51
CA PRO A 317 11.77 17.97 -15.02
C PRO A 317 12.08 19.13 -14.07
N ARG A 318 12.35 20.32 -14.60
CA ARG A 318 12.47 21.55 -13.80
C ARG A 318 11.11 22.00 -13.28
N LEU A 319 11.07 22.59 -12.09
CA LEU A 319 9.85 23.07 -11.44
C LEU A 319 9.72 24.59 -11.52
N LYS A 320 8.48 25.08 -11.57
CA LYS A 320 8.17 26.52 -11.58
C LYS A 320 8.60 27.24 -10.31
N SER A 321 8.60 26.55 -9.17
CA SER A 321 9.09 27.07 -7.90
C SER A 321 10.60 27.39 -7.88
N GLY A 322 11.35 26.91 -8.89
CA GLY A 322 12.80 27.11 -8.97
C GLY A 322 13.62 26.20 -8.04
N ILE A 323 12.99 25.30 -7.28
CA ILE A 323 13.72 24.31 -6.46
C ILE A 323 14.52 23.34 -7.33
N ASP A 324 15.63 22.82 -6.80
CA ASP A 324 16.33 21.67 -7.40
C ASP A 324 15.38 20.46 -7.50
N PRO A 325 15.11 19.92 -8.71
CA PRO A 325 14.29 18.73 -8.89
C PRO A 325 14.77 17.53 -8.05
N ARG A 326 16.08 17.41 -7.79
CA ARG A 326 16.61 16.31 -6.97
C ARG A 326 16.18 16.39 -5.51
N LEU A 327 15.79 17.57 -5.02
CA LEU A 327 15.21 17.74 -3.69
C LEU A 327 13.70 17.53 -3.71
N ALA A 328 13.01 18.13 -4.70
CA ALA A 328 11.56 18.03 -4.81
C ALA A 328 11.08 16.58 -4.98
N PHE A 329 11.75 15.79 -5.82
CA PHE A 329 11.36 14.41 -6.09
C PHE A 329 12.01 13.37 -5.14
N ALA A 330 12.83 13.79 -4.17
CA ALA A 330 13.51 12.86 -3.25
C ALA A 330 12.61 12.29 -2.15
N GLY A 331 11.50 12.97 -1.86
CA GLY A 331 10.45 12.51 -0.95
C GLY A 331 9.19 12.12 -1.71
N THR A 332 8.06 12.17 -1.01
CA THR A 332 6.75 12.16 -1.65
C THR A 332 6.52 13.51 -2.33
N PHE A 333 6.24 13.52 -3.63
CA PHE A 333 5.91 14.74 -4.35
C PHE A 333 4.40 14.82 -4.54
N HIS A 334 3.77 15.80 -3.90
CA HIS A 334 2.32 15.96 -3.91
C HIS A 334 1.90 16.93 -5.01
N VAL A 335 0.77 16.70 -5.65
CA VAL A 335 0.20 17.60 -6.68
C VAL A 335 -1.27 17.78 -6.38
N ASN A 336 -1.74 19.02 -6.32
CA ASN A 336 -3.16 19.33 -6.05
C ASN A 336 -3.70 18.69 -4.76
N GLU A 337 -2.87 18.62 -3.72
CA GLU A 337 -3.22 17.98 -2.45
C GLU A 337 -3.38 18.98 -1.31
N SER A 338 -3.84 20.20 -1.58
CA SER A 338 -4.39 21.03 -0.50
C SER A 338 -5.67 20.39 0.05
N PHE A 339 -6.05 20.70 1.29
CA PHE A 339 -7.22 20.08 1.92
C PHE A 339 -8.49 20.29 1.09
N SER A 340 -8.70 21.52 0.60
CA SER A 340 -9.84 21.83 -0.25
C SER A 340 -9.80 21.12 -1.61
N GLN A 341 -8.62 20.92 -2.20
CA GLN A 341 -8.46 20.19 -3.46
C GLN A 341 -8.79 18.70 -3.30
N LEU A 342 -8.33 18.07 -2.20
CA LEU A 342 -8.64 16.67 -1.89
C LEU A 342 -10.15 16.45 -1.74
N GLU A 343 -10.83 17.27 -0.94
CA GLU A 343 -12.31 17.17 -0.79
C GLU A 343 -13.05 17.46 -2.10
N THR A 344 -12.57 18.41 -2.90
CA THR A 344 -13.17 18.72 -4.21
C THR A 344 -13.06 17.54 -5.17
N ALA A 345 -11.90 16.88 -5.20
CA ALA A 345 -11.69 15.68 -5.99
C ALA A 345 -12.58 14.53 -5.51
N TYR A 346 -12.68 14.31 -4.20
CA TYR A 346 -13.61 13.33 -3.63
C TYR A 346 -15.07 13.58 -4.06
N HIS A 347 -15.55 14.83 -3.98
CA HIS A 347 -16.92 15.16 -4.36
C HIS A 347 -17.17 15.00 -5.87
N SER A 348 -16.19 15.35 -6.71
CA SER A 348 -16.28 15.15 -8.17
C SER A 348 -16.35 13.65 -8.52
N ALA A 349 -15.47 12.84 -7.92
CA ALA A 349 -15.47 11.39 -8.10
C ALA A 349 -16.76 10.74 -7.58
N SER A 350 -17.27 11.19 -6.43
CA SER A 350 -18.54 10.72 -5.87
C SER A 350 -19.75 11.07 -6.75
N ALA A 351 -19.64 12.15 -7.52
CA ALA A 351 -20.62 12.53 -8.54
C ALA A 351 -20.45 11.77 -9.87
N GLY A 352 -19.51 10.82 -9.96
CA GLY A 352 -19.26 10.01 -11.15
C GLY A 352 -18.39 10.72 -12.20
N LEU A 353 -17.59 11.70 -11.80
CA LEU A 353 -16.72 12.48 -12.68
C LEU A 353 -15.25 12.26 -12.32
N ILE A 354 -14.40 12.07 -13.31
CA ILE A 354 -12.94 12.09 -13.12
C ILE A 354 -12.55 13.51 -12.69
N PRO A 355 -11.84 13.69 -11.55
CA PRO A 355 -11.35 15.00 -11.13
C PRO A 355 -10.45 15.61 -12.19
N ARG A 356 -10.72 16.87 -12.57
CA ARG A 356 -9.91 17.59 -13.57
C ARG A 356 -8.54 17.97 -13.00
N ASP A 357 -8.54 18.63 -11.84
CA ASP A 357 -7.35 18.91 -11.05
C ASP A 357 -7.11 17.71 -10.15
N LEU A 358 -6.61 16.63 -10.75
CA LEU A 358 -6.44 15.34 -10.10
C LEU A 358 -5.34 15.45 -9.02
N PRO A 359 -5.63 15.07 -7.75
CA PRO A 359 -4.61 14.98 -6.73
C PRO A 359 -3.67 13.79 -7.01
N LEU A 360 -2.36 14.02 -6.93
CA LEU A 360 -1.35 13.02 -7.26
C LEU A 360 -0.30 12.91 -6.17
N GLU A 361 0.09 11.66 -5.91
CA GLU A 361 1.20 11.32 -5.06
C GLU A 361 2.29 10.63 -5.90
N LEU A 362 3.48 11.23 -5.98
CA LEU A 362 4.58 10.76 -6.83
C LEU A 362 5.83 10.37 -6.03
N TYR A 363 6.53 9.37 -6.55
CA TYR A 363 7.76 8.83 -5.97
C TYR A 363 8.85 8.64 -7.03
N CYS A 364 10.06 9.12 -6.75
CA CYS A 364 11.24 8.85 -7.57
C CYS A 364 12.18 7.87 -6.85
N HIS A 365 12.00 6.57 -7.14
CA HIS A 365 12.81 5.51 -6.50
C HIS A 365 14.30 5.68 -6.77
N THR A 366 14.66 6.02 -8.02
CA THR A 366 16.05 6.10 -8.49
C THR A 366 16.91 7.16 -7.81
N LEU A 367 16.28 8.17 -7.18
CA LEU A 367 17.01 9.16 -6.38
C LEU A 367 17.54 8.59 -5.06
N THR A 368 16.85 7.60 -4.49
CA THR A 368 17.28 6.93 -3.25
C THR A 368 18.05 5.65 -3.56
N ASP A 369 17.63 4.91 -4.58
CA ASP A 369 18.24 3.65 -4.99
C ASP A 369 18.35 3.55 -6.52
N PRO A 370 19.52 3.84 -7.11
CA PRO A 370 19.71 3.75 -8.55
C PRO A 370 19.82 2.30 -9.05
N THR A 371 19.86 1.29 -8.17
CA THR A 371 20.13 -0.11 -8.57
C THR A 371 18.96 -0.78 -9.29
N ILE A 372 17.80 -0.14 -9.34
CA ILE A 372 16.67 -0.58 -10.19
C ILE A 372 16.88 -0.26 -11.67
N LEU A 373 17.93 0.49 -12.03
CA LEU A 373 18.39 0.73 -13.39
C LEU A 373 19.67 -0.05 -13.68
N SER A 374 19.91 -0.36 -14.96
CA SER A 374 21.24 -0.81 -15.38
C SER A 374 22.29 0.30 -15.16
N PRO A 375 23.58 -0.05 -15.03
CA PRO A 375 24.66 0.92 -14.91
C PRO A 375 24.67 1.95 -16.06
N GLU A 376 24.30 1.54 -17.27
CA GLU A 376 24.24 2.39 -18.46
C GLU A 376 23.13 3.44 -18.34
N LEU A 377 21.90 3.03 -17.98
CA LEU A 377 20.79 3.96 -17.79
C LEU A 377 21.06 4.94 -16.63
N ALA A 378 21.60 4.43 -15.53
CA ALA A 378 21.99 5.25 -14.38
C ALA A 378 23.05 6.30 -14.77
N ALA A 379 24.07 5.91 -15.54
CA ALA A 379 25.12 6.81 -16.02
C ALA A 379 24.59 7.88 -17.00
N LEU A 380 23.56 7.56 -17.78
CA LEU A 380 22.86 8.51 -18.65
C LEU A 380 21.92 9.47 -17.89
N GLY A 381 21.73 9.25 -16.58
CA GLY A 381 20.93 10.12 -15.73
C GLY A 381 19.43 9.80 -15.72
N TYR A 382 19.03 8.65 -16.26
CA TYR A 382 17.63 8.22 -16.27
C TYR A 382 17.07 8.16 -14.85
N GLN A 383 15.78 8.44 -14.72
CA GLN A 383 15.05 8.41 -13.45
C GLN A 383 13.71 7.71 -13.63
N THR A 384 13.10 7.26 -12.54
CA THR A 384 11.73 6.73 -12.56
C THR A 384 10.79 7.68 -11.84
N LEU A 385 9.54 7.74 -12.28
CA LEU A 385 8.45 8.28 -11.48
C LEU A 385 7.33 7.25 -11.41
N THR A 386 6.87 6.96 -10.20
CA THR A 386 5.67 6.16 -9.96
C THR A 386 4.65 7.02 -9.24
N LEU A 387 3.42 7.01 -9.73
CA LEU A 387 2.37 7.94 -9.34
C LEU A 387 1.11 7.18 -8.91
N PHE A 388 0.46 7.68 -7.86
CA PHE A 388 -0.95 7.43 -7.56
C PHE A 388 -1.79 8.65 -7.92
N GLY A 389 -2.87 8.46 -8.67
CA GLY A 389 -3.94 9.46 -8.79
C GLY A 389 -5.03 9.14 -7.80
N LEU A 390 -5.32 10.06 -6.87
CA LEU A 390 -6.28 9.86 -5.80
C LEU A 390 -7.72 10.09 -6.29
N HIS A 391 -8.69 9.54 -5.55
CA HIS A 391 -10.12 9.66 -5.84
C HIS A 391 -10.52 9.25 -7.26
N THR A 392 -9.91 8.18 -7.79
CA THR A 392 -10.35 7.55 -9.03
C THR A 392 -10.94 6.17 -8.73
N PRO A 393 -12.14 6.08 -8.13
CA PRO A 393 -12.77 4.81 -7.81
C PRO A 393 -13.09 3.98 -9.06
N ALA A 394 -13.11 2.65 -8.91
CA ALA A 394 -13.36 1.72 -10.02
C ALA A 394 -14.67 2.03 -10.78
N SER A 395 -15.70 2.56 -10.09
CA SER A 395 -16.98 2.97 -10.69
C SER A 395 -16.87 4.03 -11.78
N LEU A 396 -15.84 4.88 -11.75
CA LEU A 396 -15.59 5.85 -12.83
C LEU A 396 -15.23 5.18 -14.16
N PHE A 397 -14.75 3.94 -14.12
CA PHE A 397 -14.25 3.22 -15.29
C PHE A 397 -15.29 2.24 -15.87
N ASP A 398 -16.37 1.91 -15.15
CA ASP A 398 -17.32 0.84 -15.54
C ASP A 398 -18.00 1.07 -16.90
N LYS A 399 -18.35 2.31 -17.23
CA LYS A 399 -19.10 2.61 -18.48
C LYS A 399 -18.24 2.54 -19.73
N SER A 400 -16.99 2.99 -19.64
CA SER A 400 -16.06 3.09 -20.77
C SER A 400 -14.62 3.00 -20.27
N PRO A 401 -14.13 1.80 -19.91
CA PRO A 401 -12.87 1.63 -19.20
C PRO A 401 -11.66 2.30 -19.87
N GLU A 402 -11.47 2.07 -21.17
CA GLU A 402 -10.32 2.63 -21.90
C GLU A 402 -10.40 4.15 -22.03
N ALA A 403 -11.58 4.70 -22.34
CA ALA A 403 -11.76 6.14 -22.46
C ALA A 403 -11.61 6.86 -21.11
N ALA A 404 -12.13 6.26 -20.03
CA ALA A 404 -11.97 6.78 -18.67
C ALA A 404 -10.51 6.71 -18.21
N LYS A 405 -9.78 5.65 -18.57
CA LYS A 405 -8.34 5.51 -18.30
C LYS A 405 -7.50 6.56 -19.01
N GLU A 406 -7.76 6.82 -20.30
CA GLU A 406 -7.07 7.91 -21.01
C GLU A 406 -7.45 9.28 -20.45
N ALA A 407 -8.72 9.55 -20.15
CA ALA A 407 -9.13 10.82 -19.54
C ALA A 407 -8.48 11.07 -18.17
N ALA A 408 -8.36 10.04 -17.34
CA ALA A 408 -7.70 10.16 -16.04
C ALA A 408 -6.18 10.31 -16.19
N LYS A 409 -5.57 9.67 -17.19
CA LYS A 409 -4.15 9.85 -17.54
C LYS A 409 -3.86 11.27 -18.00
N GLU A 410 -4.71 11.83 -18.87
CA GLU A 410 -4.61 13.23 -19.31
C GLU A 410 -4.75 14.16 -18.11
N ALA A 411 -5.74 13.96 -17.23
CA ALA A 411 -5.91 14.76 -16.01
C ALA A 411 -4.68 14.69 -15.08
N ALA A 412 -4.05 13.51 -14.95
CA ALA A 412 -2.82 13.34 -14.17
C ALA A 412 -1.63 14.09 -14.78
N ILE A 413 -1.43 13.97 -16.10
CA ILE A 413 -0.37 14.68 -16.82
C ILE A 413 -0.57 16.20 -16.72
N ASP A 414 -1.79 16.68 -16.97
CA ASP A 414 -2.15 18.08 -16.88
C ASP A 414 -1.90 18.62 -15.47
N SER A 415 -2.35 17.90 -14.44
CA SER A 415 -2.17 18.26 -13.03
C SER A 415 -0.70 18.35 -12.64
N LEU A 416 0.13 17.39 -13.06
CA LEU A 416 1.58 17.45 -12.84
C LEU A 416 2.20 18.65 -13.57
N ASN A 417 1.83 18.88 -14.83
CA ASN A 417 2.33 19.96 -15.67
C ASN A 417 1.94 21.37 -15.17
N GLN A 418 0.96 21.49 -14.27
CA GLN A 418 0.66 22.76 -13.59
C GLN A 418 1.88 23.31 -12.83
N TYR A 419 2.78 22.45 -12.35
CA TYR A 419 3.92 22.82 -11.49
C TYR A 419 5.29 22.67 -12.17
N LEU A 420 5.34 22.15 -13.39
CA LEU A 420 6.58 21.92 -14.14
C LEU A 420 6.87 23.04 -15.15
N LEU A 421 8.16 23.38 -15.29
CA LEU A 421 8.67 24.20 -16.40
C LEU A 421 8.97 23.34 -17.63
N ASP A 422 9.45 22.13 -17.42
CA ASP A 422 9.62 21.13 -18.46
C ASP A 422 8.40 20.19 -18.39
N PRO A 423 7.45 20.25 -19.34
CA PRO A 423 6.31 19.34 -19.33
C PRO A 423 6.78 17.89 -19.23
N ILE A 424 6.08 17.05 -18.46
CA ILE A 424 6.55 15.69 -18.14
C ILE A 424 6.83 14.87 -19.40
N GLU A 425 6.01 15.04 -20.43
CA GLU A 425 6.13 14.37 -21.74
C GLU A 425 7.45 14.69 -22.44
N SER A 426 8.00 15.89 -22.21
CA SER A 426 9.26 16.33 -22.82
C SER A 426 10.50 15.67 -22.22
N VAL A 427 10.36 14.98 -21.08
CA VAL A 427 11.46 14.31 -20.38
C VAL A 427 11.28 12.80 -20.29
N LEU A 428 10.16 12.25 -20.73
CA LEU A 428 9.95 10.81 -20.81
C LEU A 428 10.89 10.17 -21.84
N ALA A 429 11.32 8.94 -21.55
CA ALA A 429 12.00 8.11 -22.54
C ALA A 429 11.05 7.76 -23.68
N ILE A 430 11.59 7.56 -24.88
CA ILE A 430 10.82 7.17 -26.06
C ILE A 430 11.05 5.68 -26.32
N CYS A 431 9.96 4.91 -26.33
CA CYS A 431 9.96 3.49 -26.63
C CYS A 431 10.31 3.24 -28.11
N GLN A 432 10.65 1.99 -28.45
CA GLN A 432 11.03 1.62 -29.83
C GLN A 432 9.91 1.87 -30.85
N ASP A 433 8.65 1.81 -30.42
CA ASP A 433 7.47 2.07 -31.25
C ASP A 433 7.13 3.58 -31.37
N GLY A 434 7.93 4.46 -30.77
CA GLY A 434 7.74 5.90 -30.76
C GLY A 434 6.79 6.41 -29.66
N SER A 435 6.19 5.53 -28.86
CA SER A 435 5.39 5.93 -27.70
C SER A 435 6.26 6.48 -26.56
N LEU A 436 5.67 7.27 -25.68
CA LEU A 436 6.35 7.71 -24.45
C LEU A 436 6.37 6.57 -23.45
N ALA A 437 7.45 6.45 -22.68
CA ALA A 437 7.62 5.44 -21.63
C ALA A 437 6.75 5.77 -20.41
N ILE A 438 5.44 5.54 -20.57
CA ILE A 438 4.38 5.74 -19.58
C ILE A 438 3.43 4.54 -19.60
N GLU A 439 3.29 3.87 -18.46
CA GLU A 439 2.28 2.84 -18.24
C GLU A 439 1.20 3.42 -17.33
N THR A 440 -0.07 3.19 -17.64
CA THR A 440 -1.22 3.58 -16.79
C THR A 440 -2.07 2.37 -16.45
N LYS A 441 -2.50 2.29 -15.19
CA LYS A 441 -3.35 1.22 -14.65
C LYS A 441 -4.52 1.82 -13.88
N SER A 442 -5.73 1.48 -14.28
CA SER A 442 -6.97 1.76 -13.56
C SER A 442 -7.21 0.72 -12.45
N PRO A 443 -8.13 0.99 -11.50
CA PRO A 443 -8.57 -0.02 -10.55
C PRO A 443 -9.07 -1.33 -11.21
N LEU A 444 -9.70 -1.25 -12.40
CA LEU A 444 -10.16 -2.43 -13.15
C LEU A 444 -8.98 -3.23 -13.71
N ASP A 445 -7.89 -2.56 -14.12
CA ASP A 445 -6.67 -3.26 -14.54
C ASP A 445 -6.03 -3.99 -13.35
N LEU A 446 -6.04 -3.40 -12.15
CA LEU A 446 -5.56 -4.07 -10.93
C LEU A 446 -6.38 -5.33 -10.58
N GLU A 447 -7.70 -5.27 -10.77
CA GLU A 447 -8.56 -6.44 -10.60
C GLU A 447 -8.21 -7.54 -11.61
N ALA A 448 -8.04 -7.19 -12.88
CA ALA A 448 -7.71 -8.14 -13.94
C ALA A 448 -6.31 -8.73 -13.80
N ASP A 449 -5.30 -7.91 -13.51
CA ASP A 449 -3.89 -8.30 -13.52
C ASP A 449 -3.51 -9.15 -12.31
N ILE A 450 -4.00 -8.79 -11.12
CA ILE A 450 -3.53 -9.36 -9.84
C ILE A 450 -4.67 -9.73 -8.88
N GLY A 451 -5.92 -9.74 -9.35
CA GLY A 451 -7.06 -10.28 -8.60
C GLY A 451 -7.46 -9.44 -7.40
N LEU A 452 -7.24 -8.12 -7.43
CA LEU A 452 -7.69 -7.17 -6.40
C LEU A 452 -9.14 -6.75 -6.69
N PRO A 453 -10.15 -7.20 -5.92
CA PRO A 453 -11.54 -6.88 -6.22
C PRO A 453 -11.76 -5.38 -6.29
N ARG A 454 -12.31 -4.91 -7.41
CA ARG A 454 -12.52 -3.49 -7.72
C ARG A 454 -11.26 -2.63 -7.54
N GLY A 455 -10.07 -3.21 -7.69
CA GLY A 455 -8.78 -2.54 -7.53
C GLY A 455 -8.42 -2.12 -6.11
N ASN A 456 -9.11 -2.61 -5.07
CA ASN A 456 -8.82 -2.25 -3.69
C ASN A 456 -7.46 -2.84 -3.26
N ILE A 457 -6.46 -1.97 -3.08
CA ILE A 457 -5.08 -2.35 -2.76
C ILE A 457 -4.92 -3.00 -1.37
N PHE A 458 -5.94 -2.89 -0.52
CA PHE A 458 -6.00 -3.54 0.80
C PHE A 458 -6.87 -4.80 0.78
N HIS A 459 -7.30 -5.27 -0.41
CA HIS A 459 -8.27 -6.35 -0.65
C HIS A 459 -9.70 -6.06 -0.15
N ARG A 460 -9.84 -5.27 0.92
CA ARG A 460 -11.09 -4.67 1.40
C ARG A 460 -10.82 -3.38 2.16
N ASP A 461 -11.85 -2.72 2.69
CA ASP A 461 -11.72 -1.61 3.64
C ASP A 461 -10.86 -1.97 4.87
N LEU A 462 -9.94 -1.06 5.21
CA LEU A 462 -9.12 -1.19 6.42
C LEU A 462 -10.02 -1.15 7.66
N ASP A 463 -9.62 -1.93 8.67
CA ASP A 463 -10.23 -2.02 9.99
C ASP A 463 -9.29 -1.45 11.06
N PHE A 464 -9.85 -0.96 12.17
CA PHE A 464 -9.04 -0.69 13.36
C PHE A 464 -8.37 -1.98 13.90
N PRO A 465 -7.17 -1.86 14.53
CA PRO A 465 -6.36 -3.01 14.93
C PRO A 465 -6.81 -3.68 16.25
N PHE A 466 -8.03 -3.42 16.71
CA PHE A 466 -8.62 -3.94 17.95
C PHE A 466 -10.00 -4.55 17.70
N ILE A 467 -10.65 -5.10 18.73
CA ILE A 467 -11.96 -5.76 18.65
C ILE A 467 -12.96 -5.20 19.66
N ASP A 468 -14.05 -4.56 19.21
CA ASP A 468 -15.19 -4.19 20.07
C ASP A 468 -16.52 -4.58 19.42
N GLY A 469 -17.47 -5.09 20.20
CA GLY A 469 -18.79 -5.54 19.71
C GLY A 469 -18.87 -7.04 19.38
N ALA A 470 -19.93 -7.44 18.66
CA ALA A 470 -20.37 -8.83 18.42
C ALA A 470 -19.46 -9.69 17.52
N ALA A 471 -18.15 -9.45 17.53
CA ALA A 471 -17.21 -10.44 17.04
C ALA A 471 -17.22 -11.64 18.01
N GLY A 472 -17.52 -12.82 17.49
CA GLY A 472 -17.60 -14.03 18.30
C GLY A 472 -16.27 -14.33 19.03
N PRO A 473 -16.30 -15.15 20.09
CA PRO A 473 -15.12 -15.55 20.87
C PRO A 473 -13.94 -16.16 20.08
N ALA A 474 -14.11 -16.43 18.78
CA ALA A 474 -13.15 -17.10 17.91
C ALA A 474 -12.15 -16.16 17.19
N GLN A 475 -12.32 -14.83 17.21
CA GLN A 475 -11.39 -13.91 16.53
C GLN A 475 -10.24 -13.47 17.43
N LYS A 476 -9.27 -14.36 17.65
CA LYS A 476 -8.08 -14.08 18.48
C LYS A 476 -7.00 -13.33 17.72
N TRP A 477 -6.79 -13.65 16.45
CA TRP A 477 -5.73 -13.06 15.63
C TRP A 477 -6.25 -12.12 14.52
N GLY A 478 -7.56 -12.15 14.25
CA GLY A 478 -8.18 -11.34 13.19
C GLY A 478 -8.08 -11.98 11.80
N SER A 479 -7.65 -13.24 11.76
CA SER A 479 -7.54 -14.09 10.58
C SER A 479 -8.62 -15.17 10.55
N GLU A 480 -9.24 -15.48 11.69
CA GLU A 480 -10.24 -16.53 11.82
C GLU A 480 -11.52 -16.17 11.06
N THR A 481 -12.07 -17.16 10.36
CA THR A 481 -13.36 -17.04 9.66
C THR A 481 -14.44 -17.87 10.36
N GLU A 482 -15.69 -17.69 9.96
CA GLU A 482 -16.79 -18.56 10.43
C GLU A 482 -16.71 -20.00 9.87
N GLN A 483 -15.79 -20.24 8.93
CA GLN A 483 -15.62 -21.52 8.27
C GLN A 483 -14.51 -22.30 8.99
N PRO A 484 -14.77 -23.55 9.43
CA PRO A 484 -13.76 -24.38 10.04
C PRO A 484 -12.52 -24.49 9.15
N HIS A 485 -11.35 -24.40 9.77
CA HIS A 485 -10.06 -24.61 9.11
C HIS A 485 -9.67 -23.62 8.00
N ILE A 486 -10.42 -22.54 7.79
CA ILE A 486 -10.10 -21.51 6.81
C ILE A 486 -9.77 -20.20 7.52
N TYR A 487 -8.59 -19.65 7.21
CA TYR A 487 -8.06 -18.41 7.77
C TYR A 487 -7.72 -17.40 6.66
N LEU A 488 -7.97 -16.13 6.91
CA LEU A 488 -7.55 -15.02 6.04
C LEU A 488 -6.10 -14.65 6.35
N ALA A 489 -5.25 -14.78 5.35
CA ALA A 489 -3.84 -14.40 5.39
C ALA A 489 -3.51 -13.23 4.45
N GLY A 490 -4.47 -12.74 3.67
CA GLY A 490 -4.29 -11.63 2.73
C GLY A 490 -4.44 -10.25 3.39
N ALA A 491 -4.22 -9.18 2.63
CA ALA A 491 -4.36 -7.81 3.12
C ALA A 491 -5.77 -7.48 3.65
N GLY A 492 -6.79 -8.26 3.26
CA GLY A 492 -8.16 -8.09 3.72
C GLY A 492 -8.48 -8.78 5.06
N ALA A 493 -7.49 -9.33 5.77
CA ALA A 493 -7.64 -9.71 7.17
C ALA A 493 -7.65 -8.46 8.06
N ARG A 494 -8.14 -8.58 9.31
CA ARG A 494 -7.96 -7.50 10.30
C ARG A 494 -6.48 -7.35 10.62
N ARG A 495 -5.99 -6.12 10.74
CA ARG A 495 -4.54 -5.81 10.78
C ARG A 495 -3.79 -6.17 9.50
N GLY A 496 -4.52 -6.41 8.41
CA GLY A 496 -3.98 -6.44 7.07
C GLY A 496 -3.78 -5.03 6.50
N GLY A 497 -3.44 -4.97 5.22
CA GLY A 497 -3.09 -3.73 4.53
C GLY A 497 -1.58 -3.56 4.34
N GLY A 498 -1.24 -2.79 3.29
CA GLY A 498 0.13 -2.46 2.90
C GLY A 498 1.04 -3.67 2.65
N VAL A 499 2.32 -3.36 2.48
CA VAL A 499 3.40 -4.35 2.47
C VAL A 499 3.85 -4.58 3.92
N SER A 500 3.28 -5.59 4.58
CA SER A 500 3.46 -5.80 6.01
C SER A 500 3.83 -7.23 6.44
N GLY A 501 3.28 -8.26 5.80
CA GLY A 501 3.45 -9.64 6.29
C GLY A 501 2.60 -9.96 7.53
N ILE A 502 1.97 -8.96 8.16
CA ILE A 502 1.22 -9.08 9.42
C ILE A 502 0.06 -10.06 9.28
N ALA A 503 -0.72 -9.97 8.21
CA ALA A 503 -1.84 -10.88 7.97
C ALA A 503 -1.37 -12.33 7.80
N GLY A 504 -0.23 -12.53 7.13
CA GLY A 504 0.37 -13.86 6.95
C GLY A 504 0.86 -14.45 8.27
N HIS A 505 1.57 -13.65 9.07
CA HIS A 505 2.01 -14.03 10.42
C HIS A 505 0.81 -14.39 11.31
N ASN A 506 -0.19 -13.51 11.39
CA ASN A 506 -1.33 -13.68 12.28
C ASN A 506 -2.17 -14.91 11.90
N ALA A 507 -2.31 -15.20 10.61
CA ALA A 507 -2.97 -16.44 10.15
C ALA A 507 -2.17 -17.69 10.52
N ALA A 508 -0.84 -17.66 10.40
CA ALA A 508 0.01 -18.76 10.84
C ALA A 508 -0.09 -18.98 12.36
N MET A 509 -0.09 -17.91 13.17
CA MET A 509 -0.25 -18.01 14.61
C MET A 509 -1.65 -18.47 15.03
N ALA A 510 -2.69 -18.16 14.24
CA ALA A 510 -4.03 -18.69 14.47
C ALA A 510 -4.08 -20.22 14.30
N VAL A 511 -3.42 -20.75 13.26
CA VAL A 511 -3.30 -22.19 13.05
C VAL A 511 -2.47 -22.84 14.16
N LEU A 512 -1.28 -22.32 14.45
CA LEU A 512 -0.37 -22.90 15.44
C LEU A 512 -0.90 -22.80 16.88
N GLY A 513 -1.76 -21.84 17.18
CA GLY A 513 -2.39 -21.71 18.50
C GLY A 513 -3.57 -22.66 18.76
N ASN A 514 -4.03 -23.37 17.73
CA ASN A 514 -5.12 -24.36 17.79
C ASN A 514 -4.60 -25.82 17.81
N ASP A 515 -3.28 -26.01 17.73
CA ASP A 515 -2.59 -27.26 17.99
C ASP A 515 -2.19 -27.38 19.46
#